data_AF-A0A0D6NLK0-F1
#
_entry.id   AF-A0A0D6NLK0-F1
#
_cell.length_a   1.000
_cell.length_b   1.000
_cell.length_c   1.000
_cell.angle_alpha   90.00
_cell.angle_beta   90.00
_cell.angle_gamma   90.00
#
_symmetry.space_group_name_H-M   'P 1'
#
loop_
_entity.id
_entity.type
_entity.pdbx_description
1 polymer ?
#
loop_
_entity_poly.entity_id
_entity_poly.type
_entity_poly.pdbx_seq_one_letter_code
_entity_poly.pdbx_strand_id
1 'polypeptide(L)'
;MVPVHSKLVDAGVLALKDTTDGPYLIPRLKISKQGIRGAALGRAFSLLKTRIGLPAEITFHSFRHTVSTQLRNAGANIREVWIDRLLGHEATHKSQGTTTYLTSISTANLRQTVEAISYPETAFANITI
;
A
#
# COMPACT_ATOMS: atom_id res chain seq x y z
N MET A 1 7.57 3.19 9.73
CA MET A 1 6.22 3.79 9.75
C MET A 1 5.79 4.07 8.32
N VAL A 2 4.52 3.83 7.99
CA VAL A 2 3.92 4.08 6.67
C VAL A 2 2.68 4.95 6.91
N PRO A 3 2.60 6.18 6.36
CA PRO A 3 1.39 7.00 6.50
C PRO A 3 0.23 6.38 5.71
N VAL A 4 -0.99 6.63 6.18
CA VAL A 4 -2.23 6.19 5.53
C VAL A 4 -2.76 7.35 4.68
N HIS A 5 -3.13 7.07 3.44
CA HIS A 5 -3.72 8.06 2.54
C HIS A 5 -5.09 8.52 3.05
N SER A 6 -5.39 9.82 2.92
CA SER A 6 -6.70 10.44 3.16
C SER A 6 -7.89 9.64 2.60
N LYS A 7 -7.87 9.26 1.31
CA LYS A 7 -8.94 8.45 0.69
C LYS A 7 -9.20 7.12 1.39
N LEU A 8 -8.17 6.48 1.97
CA LEU A 8 -8.35 5.24 2.71
C LEU A 8 -8.93 5.51 4.11
N VAL A 9 -8.59 6.65 4.72
CA VAL A 9 -9.24 7.14 5.94
C VAL A 9 -10.72 7.44 5.68
N ASP A 10 -11.03 8.18 4.61
CA ASP A 10 -12.39 8.51 4.19
C ASP A 10 -13.21 7.26 3.89
N ALA A 11 -12.57 6.23 3.31
CA ALA A 11 -13.15 4.90 3.12
C ALA A 11 -13.27 4.08 4.42
N GLY A 12 -13.18 4.70 5.60
CA GLY A 12 -13.52 4.06 6.87
C GLY A 12 -12.52 3.00 7.37
N VAL A 13 -11.29 2.96 6.85
CA VAL A 13 -10.29 1.94 7.28
C VAL A 13 -10.05 1.95 8.79
N LEU A 14 -10.23 3.11 9.44
CA LEU A 14 -10.05 3.26 10.88
C LEU A 14 -11.07 2.47 11.69
N ALA A 15 -12.28 2.26 11.15
CA ALA A 15 -13.33 1.49 11.81
C ALA A 15 -12.95 0.01 12.01
N LEU A 16 -11.96 -0.51 11.24
CA LEU A 16 -11.47 -1.88 11.43
C LEU A 16 -10.93 -2.11 12.85
N LYS A 17 -10.38 -1.07 13.50
CA LYS A 17 -9.90 -1.15 14.88
C LYS A 17 -11.03 -1.54 15.85
N ASP A 18 -12.24 -1.02 15.61
CA ASP A 18 -13.37 -1.22 16.51
C ASP A 18 -14.07 -2.57 16.30
N THR A 19 -13.62 -3.35 15.30
CA THR A 19 -14.13 -4.70 15.00
C THR A 19 -13.44 -5.81 15.79
N THR A 20 -12.42 -5.50 16.60
CA THR A 20 -11.55 -6.50 17.23
C THR A 20 -10.79 -5.96 18.44
N ASP A 21 -10.84 -6.70 19.56
CA ASP A 21 -9.97 -6.44 20.72
C ASP A 21 -8.63 -7.19 20.66
N GLY A 22 -8.47 -8.05 19.64
CA GLY A 22 -7.27 -8.85 19.42
C GLY A 22 -6.13 -8.10 18.73
N PRO A 23 -4.95 -8.75 18.59
CA PRO A 23 -3.74 -8.12 18.05
C PRO A 23 -3.77 -7.83 16.54
N TYR A 24 -4.91 -8.03 15.87
CA TYR A 24 -5.01 -8.03 14.41
C TYR A 24 -6.24 -7.28 13.92
N LEU A 25 -6.05 -6.29 13.03
CA LEU A 25 -7.14 -5.51 12.40
C LEU A 25 -8.11 -6.34 11.56
N ILE A 26 -7.67 -7.49 11.04
CA ILE A 26 -8.52 -8.43 10.30
C ILE A 26 -8.42 -9.78 11.01
N PRO A 27 -9.21 -10.04 12.06
CA PRO A 27 -9.05 -11.22 12.91
C PRO A 27 -9.38 -12.53 12.17
N ARG A 28 -10.33 -12.49 11.23
CA ARG A 28 -10.84 -13.66 10.49
C ARG A 28 -9.85 -14.24 9.46
N LEU A 29 -8.69 -13.60 9.24
CA LEU A 29 -7.66 -14.16 8.36
C LEU A 29 -6.97 -15.36 9.01
N LYS A 30 -7.20 -16.53 8.40
CA LYS A 30 -6.59 -17.80 8.82
C LYS A 30 -5.08 -17.77 8.59
N ILE A 31 -4.36 -18.32 9.56
CA ILE A 31 -2.92 -18.59 9.44
C ILE A 31 -2.74 -19.82 8.53
N SER A 32 -1.90 -19.72 7.51
CA SER A 32 -1.56 -20.87 6.66
C SER A 32 -0.74 -21.92 7.43
N LYS A 33 -0.57 -23.12 6.86
CA LYS A 33 0.33 -24.14 7.42
C LYS A 33 1.77 -23.64 7.62
N GLN A 34 2.18 -22.61 6.88
CA GLN A 34 3.49 -21.97 6.94
C GLN A 34 3.54 -20.78 7.91
N GLY A 35 2.51 -20.55 8.73
CA GLY A 35 2.47 -19.41 9.67
C GLY A 35 2.11 -18.06 9.04
N ILE A 36 1.70 -18.02 7.76
CA ILE A 36 1.45 -16.77 7.03
C ILE A 36 -0.05 -16.45 7.02
N ARG A 37 -0.44 -15.27 7.52
CA ARG A 37 -1.85 -14.81 7.55
C ARG A 37 -2.36 -14.24 6.22
N GLY A 38 -1.45 -13.82 5.34
CA GLY A 38 -1.77 -13.21 4.05
C GLY A 38 -2.20 -14.18 2.94
N ALA A 39 -1.98 -15.49 3.10
CA ALA A 39 -2.24 -16.47 2.04
C ALA A 39 -3.73 -16.51 1.62
N ALA A 40 -4.65 -16.31 2.57
CA ALA A 40 -6.08 -16.26 2.29
C ALA A 40 -6.48 -15.04 1.44
N LEU A 41 -5.88 -13.87 1.68
CA LEU A 41 -6.11 -12.66 0.88
C LEU A 41 -5.64 -12.84 -0.56
N GLY A 42 -4.44 -13.39 -0.74
CA GLY A 42 -3.91 -13.67 -2.08
C GLY A 42 -4.82 -14.59 -2.89
N ARG A 43 -5.37 -15.64 -2.26
CA ARG A 43 -6.35 -16.54 -2.92
C ARG A 43 -7.67 -15.84 -3.22
N ALA A 44 -8.21 -15.07 -2.28
CA ALA A 44 -9.44 -14.31 -2.48
C ALA A 44 -9.29 -13.33 -3.67
N PHE A 45 -8.15 -12.65 -3.75
CA PHE A 45 -7.83 -11.80 -4.89
C PHE A 45 -7.72 -12.58 -6.21
N SER A 46 -7.02 -13.74 -6.21
CA SER A 46 -6.92 -14.59 -7.41
C SER A 46 -8.29 -15.08 -7.90
N LEU A 47 -9.23 -15.38 -7.00
CA LEU A 47 -10.60 -15.73 -7.38
C LEU A 47 -11.37 -14.53 -7.93
N LEU A 48 -11.24 -13.37 -7.27
CA LEU A 48 -11.88 -12.13 -7.71
C LEU A 48 -11.41 -11.74 -9.10
N LYS A 49 -10.10 -11.68 -9.34
CA LYS A 49 -9.52 -11.25 -10.62
C LYS A 49 -10.01 -12.15 -11.77
N THR A 50 -10.09 -13.47 -11.55
CA THR A 50 -10.60 -14.42 -12.55
C THR A 50 -12.08 -14.16 -12.83
N ARG A 51 -12.88 -13.91 -11.79
CA ARG A 51 -14.32 -13.64 -11.93
C ARG A 51 -14.58 -12.37 -12.76
N ILE A 52 -13.78 -11.33 -12.59
CA ILE A 52 -13.95 -10.06 -13.32
C ILE A 52 -13.17 -10.01 -14.64
N GLY A 53 -12.58 -11.13 -15.09
CA GLY A 53 -11.90 -11.22 -16.38
C GLY A 53 -10.54 -10.55 -16.45
N LEU A 54 -9.86 -10.32 -15.31
CA LEU A 54 -8.50 -9.77 -15.32
C LEU A 54 -7.47 -10.83 -15.75
N PRO A 55 -6.38 -10.41 -16.42
CA PRO A 55 -5.34 -11.31 -16.89
C PRO A 55 -4.64 -12.15 -15.81
N ALA A 56 -4.05 -13.27 -16.24
CA ALA A 56 -3.42 -14.26 -15.35
C ALA A 56 -2.15 -13.72 -14.66
N GLU A 57 -1.43 -12.82 -15.32
CA GLU A 57 -0.21 -12.13 -14.85
C GLU A 57 -0.46 -11.13 -13.73
N ILE A 58 -1.71 -10.66 -13.57
CA ILE A 58 -2.07 -9.77 -12.46
C ILE A 58 -2.07 -10.58 -11.16
N THR A 59 -1.21 -10.21 -10.22
CA THR A 59 -1.11 -10.87 -8.91
C THR A 59 -1.49 -9.92 -7.80
N PHE A 60 -1.59 -10.42 -6.57
CA PHE A 60 -1.81 -9.54 -5.41
C PHE A 60 -0.69 -8.49 -5.27
N HIS A 61 0.53 -8.81 -5.72
CA HIS A 61 1.65 -7.86 -5.73
C HIS A 61 1.48 -6.73 -6.75
N SER A 62 0.60 -6.88 -7.75
CA SER A 62 0.33 -5.84 -8.74
C SER A 62 -0.18 -4.54 -8.11
N PHE A 63 -0.88 -4.58 -6.96
CA PHE A 63 -1.24 -3.36 -6.23
C PHE A 63 -0.01 -2.52 -5.84
N ARG A 64 1.04 -3.17 -5.35
CA ARG A 64 2.30 -2.51 -4.97
C ARG A 64 3.03 -1.96 -6.20
N HIS A 65 3.02 -2.70 -7.31
CA HIS A 65 3.55 -2.20 -8.58
C HIS A 65 2.79 -0.96 -9.06
N THR A 66 1.46 -0.97 -9.01
CA THR A 66 0.67 0.20 -9.39
C THR A 66 1.02 1.42 -8.55
N VAL A 67 1.13 1.29 -7.22
CA VAL A 67 1.56 2.40 -6.35
C VAL A 67 2.97 2.88 -6.72
N SER A 68 3.92 1.96 -6.92
CA SER A 68 5.29 2.25 -7.33
C SER A 68 5.35 3.01 -8.65
N THR A 69 4.59 2.57 -9.65
CA THR A 69 4.48 3.21 -10.98
C THR A 69 3.85 4.58 -10.87
N GLN A 70 2.72 4.72 -10.17
CA GLN A 70 2.05 6.02 -10.01
C GLN A 70 2.99 7.05 -9.38
N LEU A 71 3.67 6.70 -8.29
CA LEU A 71 4.55 7.62 -7.57
C LEU A 71 5.79 8.01 -8.37
N ARG A 72 6.36 7.09 -9.16
CA ARG A 72 7.51 7.41 -10.05
C ARG A 72 7.12 8.27 -11.24
N ASN A 73 5.84 8.27 -11.60
CA ASN A 73 5.27 9.16 -12.62
C ASN A 73 4.62 10.41 -12.01
N ALA A 74 4.53 10.51 -10.69
CA ALA A 74 4.12 11.74 -10.02
C ALA A 74 5.19 12.81 -10.26
N GLY A 75 4.80 14.09 -10.29
CA GLY A 75 5.68 15.19 -10.67
C GLY A 75 7.03 15.24 -9.93
N ALA A 76 7.94 16.08 -10.42
CA ALA A 76 9.34 16.13 -9.99
C ALA A 76 9.59 16.45 -8.49
N ASN A 77 8.55 16.71 -7.71
CA ASN A 77 8.62 16.99 -6.28
C ASN A 77 8.64 15.73 -5.39
N ILE A 78 8.40 14.53 -5.93
CA ILE A 78 8.51 13.27 -5.19
C ILE A 78 9.84 12.61 -5.47
N ARG A 79 10.66 12.45 -4.42
CA ARG A 79 12.00 11.85 -4.53
C ARG A 79 11.91 10.33 -4.50
N GLU A 80 12.71 9.65 -5.32
CA GLU A 80 12.80 8.17 -5.37
C GLU A 80 13.02 7.55 -3.98
N VAL A 81 13.89 8.16 -3.17
CA VAL A 81 14.18 7.69 -1.81
C VAL A 81 12.97 7.72 -0.87
N TRP A 82 12.00 8.62 -1.11
CA TRP A 82 10.74 8.66 -0.35
C TRP A 82 9.81 7.54 -0.78
N ILE A 83 9.75 7.25 -2.08
CA ILE A 83 8.96 6.14 -2.65
C ILE A 83 9.50 4.81 -2.11
N ASP A 84 10.81 4.60 -2.16
CA ASP A 84 11.45 3.38 -1.64
C ASP A 84 11.19 3.21 -0.15
N ARG A 85 11.29 4.29 0.63
CA ARG A 85 10.96 4.27 2.06
C ARG A 85 9.49 3.90 2.31
N LEU A 86 8.56 4.45 1.53
CA LEU A 86 7.13 4.16 1.65
C LEU A 86 6.83 2.69 1.32
N LEU A 87 7.47 2.15 0.29
CA LEU A 87 7.34 0.75 -0.12
C LEU A 87 8.11 -0.22 0.80
N GLY A 88 9.02 0.29 1.63
CA GLY A 88 9.88 -0.53 2.49
C GLY A 88 10.97 -1.26 1.70
N HIS A 89 11.40 -0.70 0.56
CA HIS A 89 12.65 -1.11 -0.06
C HIS A 89 13.82 -0.48 0.70
N GLU A 90 14.95 -1.17 0.75
CA GLU A 90 16.21 -0.44 0.90
C GLU A 90 16.39 0.43 -0.34
N ALA A 91 16.77 1.70 -0.17
CA ALA A 91 16.95 2.62 -1.28
C ALA A 91 17.85 1.96 -2.34
N THR A 92 17.31 1.69 -3.53
CA THR A 92 18.05 0.98 -4.59
C THR A 92 19.05 1.90 -5.28
N HIS A 93 18.85 3.22 -5.17
CA HIS A 93 19.75 4.27 -5.66
C HIS A 93 20.44 4.98 -4.48
N LYS A 94 21.38 4.27 -3.86
CA LYS A 94 22.23 4.78 -2.78
C LYS A 94 23.33 5.69 -3.36
N SER A 95 23.03 6.97 -3.58
CA SER A 95 24.10 7.95 -3.70
C SER A 95 24.86 8.04 -2.36
N GLN A 96 26.15 8.40 -2.39
CA GLN A 96 26.92 8.63 -1.16
C GLN A 96 26.22 9.65 -0.23
N GLY A 97 25.55 10.65 -0.82
CA GLY A 97 24.71 11.61 -0.10
C GLY A 97 23.57 10.95 0.68
N THR A 98 22.85 10.02 0.05
CA THR A 98 21.72 9.30 0.63
C THR A 98 22.15 8.27 1.68
N THR A 99 23.29 7.60 1.50
CA THR A 99 23.77 6.61 2.47
C THR A 99 24.41 7.23 3.70
N THR A 100 25.05 8.39 3.54
CA THR A 100 25.90 8.98 4.58
C THR A 100 25.20 10.11 5.33
N TYR A 101 24.31 10.88 4.68
CA TYR A 101 23.73 12.09 5.27
C TYR A 101 22.21 12.08 5.41
N LEU A 102 21.50 11.12 4.80
CA LEU A 102 20.05 10.98 4.99
C LEU A 102 19.75 10.04 6.16
N THR A 103 19.68 10.61 7.37
CA THR A 103 19.39 9.85 8.60
C THR A 103 17.94 9.41 8.70
N SER A 104 17.00 10.24 8.22
CA SER A 104 15.58 9.93 8.22
C SER A 104 14.81 10.72 7.16
N ILE A 105 13.62 10.24 6.83
CA ILE A 105 12.66 10.95 5.98
C ILE A 105 11.55 11.46 6.89
N SER A 106 11.25 12.76 6.80
CA SER A 106 10.22 13.39 7.62
C SER A 106 8.84 12.80 7.31
N THR A 107 7.97 12.83 8.32
CA THR A 107 6.58 12.40 8.18
C THR A 107 5.81 13.24 7.15
N ALA A 108 6.13 14.53 7.05
CA ALA A 108 5.56 15.43 6.04
C ALA A 108 5.89 15.00 4.61
N ASN A 109 7.14 14.59 4.34
CA ASN A 109 7.53 14.11 3.01
C ASN A 109 6.88 12.76 2.69
N LEU A 110 6.77 11.85 3.67
CA LEU A 110 6.05 10.59 3.47
C LEU A 110 4.55 10.82 3.25
N ARG A 111 3.95 11.78 3.95
CA ARG A 111 2.57 12.19 3.74
C ARG A 111 2.36 12.78 2.34
N GLN A 112 3.21 13.72 1.92
CA GLN A 112 3.19 14.25 0.56
C GLN A 112 3.31 13.13 -0.49
N THR A 113 4.19 12.16 -0.24
CA THR A 113 4.37 11.01 -1.14
C THR A 113 3.11 10.15 -1.20
N VAL A 114 2.51 9.77 -0.06
CA VAL A 114 1.32 8.91 -0.09
C VAL A 114 0.11 9.62 -0.72
N GLU A 115 -0.06 10.91 -0.48
CA GLU A 115 -1.15 11.73 -1.05
C GLU A 115 -0.97 12.05 -2.54
N ALA A 116 0.19 11.74 -3.14
CA ALA A 116 0.41 11.87 -4.57
C ALA A 116 -0.19 10.70 -5.38
N ILE A 117 -0.68 9.65 -4.71
CA ILE A 117 -1.37 8.53 -5.36
C ILE A 117 -2.75 9.03 -5.81
N SER A 118 -3.07 8.82 -7.09
CA SER A 118 -4.36 9.17 -7.65
C SER A 118 -5.27 7.95 -7.72
N TYR A 119 -6.51 8.14 -7.29
CA TYR A 119 -7.57 7.16 -7.40
C TYR A 119 -8.68 7.74 -8.29
N PRO A 120 -9.23 6.97 -9.24
CA PRO A 120 -10.37 7.42 -10.00
C PRO A 120 -11.56 7.67 -9.06
N GLU A 121 -12.39 8.67 -9.36
CA GLU A 121 -13.56 9.02 -8.53
C GLU A 121 -14.51 7.83 -8.34
N THR A 122 -14.55 6.93 -9.32
CA THR A 122 -15.33 5.69 -9.28
C THR A 122 -14.80 4.64 -8.31
N ALA A 123 -13.55 4.73 -7.84
CA ALA A 123 -12.95 3.75 -6.94
C ALA A 123 -13.63 3.68 -5.57
N PHE A 124 -14.31 4.76 -5.15
CA PHE A 124 -14.98 4.86 -3.85
C PHE A 124 -16.49 5.13 -3.97
N ALA A 125 -17.03 5.13 -5.19
CA ALA A 125 -18.47 5.26 -5.39
C ALA A 125 -19.19 4.01 -4.86
N ASN A 126 -20.18 4.20 -3.99
CA ASN A 126 -21.03 3.16 -3.40
C ASN A 126 -20.38 2.26 -2.33
N ILE A 127 -19.34 2.72 -1.61
CA ILE A 127 -18.86 2.00 -0.43
C ILE A 127 -19.80 2.31 0.76
N THR A 128 -20.77 1.43 1.00
CA THR A 128 -21.43 1.31 2.31
C THR A 128 -20.67 0.26 3.10
N ILE A 129 -20.01 0.66 4.19
CA ILE A 129 -19.34 -0.26 5.13
C ILE A 129 -20.32 -0.68 6.20
#